data_AF-A0A8I0MYA6-F1
#
_entry.id   AF-A0A8I0MYA6-F1
#
_cell.length_a   1.000
_cell.length_b   1.000
_cell.length_c   1.000
_cell.angle_alpha   90.00
_cell.angle_beta   90.00
_cell.angle_gamma   90.00
#
_symmetry.space_group_name_H-M   'P 1'
#
loop_
_entity.id
_entity.type
_entity.pdbx_description
1 polymer ?
#
loop_
_entity_poly.entity_id
_entity_poly.type
_entity_poly.pdbx_seq_one_letter_code
_entity_poly.pdbx_strand_id
1 'polypeptide(L)'
;MIHSMGTISLALNSNVIQGSNTYFQTVGKTTTGTLLIIELPQIGSQLLQVVAVVSDTELRVSKVDGTPYLSPVALQNIKYGLCKNFTHTTTAEIAKQLAELTAKWQRRETEMTGWYASDDDAYPVTDFLGTQKPVPTPAFINRLTQVASTASSDLSQMAAAIEQNKQTLATVEPRLSEFESKFTQAQAQNSNVNTKHNEVVLKHGQVSDVFNVVQNMAATVEAKHGEVSGFSESISEQAKQVTLFVEHSSAHSKLSIEAAQAAQQFKAQCEDILTQTQTFGDTLTQSVTDAKSAISQDKNNAITHVAELSEQLTTRVEEAKEQIAANSSAVTTQVNQFAGMIKSSESSAKDAANTAILKANACTIKADELTRSQVDLVNNIAQVAAQIEKPAEQVSAIAKDITNDKANVELLKKHSAAHSAISMLALETMLSNTHNIQAAFSAALDGTLTHDQINNLFN
;
A
#
# COMPACT_ATOMS: atom_id res chain seq x y z
N MET A 1 19.86 50.12 0.19
CA MET A 1 20.24 48.79 0.73
C MET A 1 21.10 49.04 1.95
N ILE A 2 20.69 48.53 3.12
CA ILE A 2 21.51 48.62 4.34
C ILE A 2 22.62 47.58 4.21
N HIS A 3 23.88 47.99 4.28
CA HIS A 3 25.04 47.11 4.07
C HIS A 3 25.83 46.83 5.34
N SER A 4 25.57 47.57 6.42
CA SER A 4 26.15 47.34 7.74
C SER A 4 25.13 47.73 8.82
N MET A 5 25.03 46.92 9.86
CA MET A 5 24.12 47.12 10.99
C MET A 5 24.88 46.90 12.30
N GLY A 6 24.42 47.54 13.37
CA GLY A 6 25.01 47.35 14.69
C GLY A 6 24.34 48.21 15.75
N THR A 7 25.05 48.44 16.84
CA THR A 7 24.59 49.28 17.95
C THR A 7 25.49 50.48 18.17
N ILE A 8 24.86 51.59 18.52
CA ILE A 8 25.50 52.87 18.77
C ILE A 8 25.00 53.52 20.06
N SER A 9 25.77 54.46 20.57
CA SER A 9 25.39 55.40 21.63
C SER A 9 25.39 56.83 21.10
N LEU A 10 24.48 57.63 21.68
CA LEU A 10 24.28 59.05 21.43
C LEU A 10 24.31 59.77 22.77
N ALA A 11 25.18 60.77 22.90
CA ALA A 11 25.19 61.66 24.06
C ALA A 11 24.12 62.76 23.92
N LEU A 12 23.63 63.27 25.04
CA LEU A 12 22.67 64.38 25.09
C LEU A 12 23.26 65.61 24.38
N ASN A 13 22.45 66.25 23.51
CA ASN A 13 22.81 67.42 22.71
C ASN A 13 24.09 67.24 21.88
N SER A 14 24.42 66.02 21.50
CA SER A 14 25.57 65.70 20.66
C SER A 14 25.15 65.36 19.24
N ASN A 15 25.99 65.73 18.28
CA ASN A 15 25.94 65.27 16.90
C ASN A 15 26.96 64.18 16.58
N VAL A 16 27.59 63.63 17.62
CA VAL A 16 28.56 62.55 17.52
C VAL A 16 27.90 61.25 17.98
N ILE A 17 27.97 60.26 17.11
CA ILE A 17 27.54 58.88 17.32
C ILE A 17 28.77 58.04 17.61
N GLN A 18 28.70 57.24 18.68
CA GLN A 18 29.77 56.33 19.06
C GLN A 18 29.32 54.88 18.86
N GLY A 19 30.13 54.08 18.17
CA GLY A 19 29.90 52.65 17.95
C GLY A 19 30.27 51.86 19.20
N SER A 20 29.34 51.06 19.73
CA SER A 20 29.61 50.28 20.95
C SER A 20 30.39 48.99 20.69
N ASN A 21 30.43 48.52 19.44
CA ASN A 21 31.25 47.39 18.92
C ASN A 21 31.30 47.46 17.37
N THR A 22 31.28 48.67 16.82
CA THR A 22 31.18 48.90 15.37
C THR A 22 32.40 49.68 14.91
N TYR A 23 33.06 49.16 13.87
CA TYR A 23 34.14 49.86 13.17
C TYR A 23 33.57 50.49 11.88
N PHE A 24 33.16 51.75 11.95
CA PHE A 24 32.51 52.47 10.87
C PHE A 24 33.37 52.62 9.62
N GLN A 25 34.69 52.87 9.76
CA GLN A 25 35.58 53.02 8.61
C GLN A 25 36.05 51.65 8.11
N THR A 26 36.61 50.81 8.99
CA THR A 26 37.21 49.53 8.60
C THR A 26 36.18 48.47 8.18
N VAL A 27 35.08 48.31 8.91
CA VAL A 27 34.05 47.29 8.64
C VAL A 27 32.86 47.88 7.87
N GLY A 28 32.35 49.03 8.33
CA GLY A 28 31.20 49.69 7.73
C GLY A 28 31.50 50.38 6.38
N LYS A 29 32.79 50.59 6.06
CA LYS A 29 33.26 51.37 4.90
C LYS A 29 32.50 52.69 4.74
N THR A 30 32.23 53.34 5.87
CA THR A 30 31.46 54.58 5.94
C THR A 30 32.32 55.70 5.40
N THR A 31 31.73 56.54 4.55
CA THR A 31 32.36 57.76 4.03
C THR A 31 31.50 58.97 4.39
N THR A 32 32.06 60.16 4.28
CA THR A 32 31.24 61.39 4.29
C THR A 32 30.15 61.27 3.23
N GLY A 33 28.95 61.72 3.59
CA GLY A 33 27.74 61.61 2.79
C GLY A 33 26.96 60.31 2.98
N THR A 34 27.52 59.26 3.61
CA THR A 34 26.78 58.01 3.86
C THR A 34 25.50 58.27 4.65
N LEU A 35 24.41 57.62 4.25
CA LEU A 35 23.14 57.73 4.95
C LEU A 35 23.09 56.73 6.11
N LEU A 36 22.62 57.18 7.26
CA LEU A 36 22.52 56.41 8.48
C LEU A 36 21.07 56.41 8.94
N ILE A 37 20.48 55.23 9.09
CA ILE A 37 19.17 55.07 9.72
C ILE A 37 19.41 54.67 11.17
N ILE A 38 18.79 55.40 12.11
CA ILE A 38 18.79 55.07 13.53
C ILE A 38 17.36 54.83 14.01
N GLU A 39 17.15 53.87 14.89
CA GLU A 39 15.83 53.56 15.44
C GLU A 39 15.72 54.07 16.88
N LEU A 40 14.99 55.18 17.08
CA LEU A 40 14.85 55.79 18.40
C LEU A 40 13.57 55.29 19.10
N PRO A 41 13.63 54.82 20.35
CA PRO A 41 12.50 54.17 21.03
C PRO A 41 11.20 55.00 21.12
N GLN A 42 11.30 56.34 21.07
CA GLN A 42 10.14 57.23 21.25
C GLN A 42 9.81 58.08 20.01
N ILE A 43 10.70 58.12 19.02
CA ILE A 43 10.58 59.01 17.85
C ILE A 43 10.47 58.19 16.54
N GLY A 44 10.79 56.89 16.59
CA GLY A 44 10.81 56.01 15.43
C GLY A 44 12.13 56.10 14.67
N SER A 45 12.13 55.60 13.43
CA SER A 45 13.32 55.58 12.58
C SER A 45 13.63 56.98 12.04
N GLN A 46 14.86 57.46 12.22
CA GLN A 46 15.35 58.71 11.66
C GLN A 46 16.46 58.46 10.65
N LEU A 47 16.39 59.18 9.53
CA LEU A 47 17.42 59.20 8.51
C LEU A 47 18.35 60.39 8.72
N LEU A 48 19.62 60.09 8.90
CA LEU A 48 20.70 61.04 9.12
C LEU A 48 21.75 60.89 8.02
N GLN A 49 22.57 61.92 7.86
CA GLN A 49 23.71 61.90 6.95
C GLN A 49 25.00 62.01 7.75
N VAL A 50 25.99 61.17 7.40
CA VAL A 50 27.33 61.24 7.97
C VAL A 50 28.06 62.43 7.37
N VAL A 51 28.38 63.43 8.20
CA VAL A 51 29.11 64.63 7.79
C VAL A 51 30.61 64.40 7.89
N ALA A 52 31.06 63.67 8.91
CA ALA A 52 32.46 63.30 9.07
C ALA A 52 32.59 61.94 9.75
N VAL A 53 33.55 61.15 9.30
CA VAL A 53 34.03 59.97 10.02
C VAL A 53 35.18 60.44 10.90
N VAL A 54 34.94 60.54 12.21
CA VAL A 54 35.90 61.14 13.15
C VAL A 54 36.95 60.10 13.55
N SER A 55 36.52 58.85 13.74
CA SER A 55 37.39 57.70 13.98
C SER A 55 36.67 56.41 13.56
N ASP A 56 37.36 55.27 13.67
CA ASP A 56 36.77 53.95 13.43
C ASP A 56 35.49 53.71 14.25
N THR A 57 35.34 54.33 15.42
CA THR A 57 34.19 54.14 16.30
C THR A 57 33.34 55.40 16.44
N GLU A 58 33.62 56.48 15.72
CA GLU A 58 32.91 57.76 15.89
C GLU A 58 32.51 58.40 14.56
N LEU A 59 31.23 58.77 14.46
CA LEU A 59 30.66 59.48 13.32
C LEU A 59 30.07 60.80 13.77
N ARG A 60 30.28 61.86 12.99
CA ARG A 60 29.54 63.11 13.12
C ARG A 60 28.41 63.12 12.11
N VAL A 61 27.19 63.42 12.56
CA VAL A 61 25.98 63.34 11.74
C VAL A 61 25.20 64.66 11.68
N SER A 62 24.48 64.84 10.59
CA SER A 62 23.47 65.88 10.39
C SER A 62 22.15 65.27 10.00
N LYS A 63 21.09 66.05 10.04
CA LYS A 63 19.87 65.75 9.29
C LYS A 63 20.17 65.83 7.80
N VAL A 64 19.30 65.24 6.98
CA VAL A 64 19.43 65.22 5.51
C VAL A 64 19.34 66.63 4.90
N ASP A 65 18.72 67.58 5.60
CA ASP A 65 18.66 68.99 5.21
C ASP A 65 19.95 69.78 5.51
N GLY A 66 20.99 69.11 6.04
CA GLY A 66 22.28 69.70 6.40
C GLY A 66 22.33 70.33 7.79
N THR A 67 21.22 70.41 8.52
CA THR A 67 21.23 70.94 9.90
C THR A 67 21.86 69.95 10.87
N PRO A 68 22.65 70.39 11.87
CA PRO A 68 23.25 69.49 12.85
C PRO A 68 22.17 68.66 13.57
N TYR A 69 22.38 67.34 13.62
CA TYR A 69 21.52 66.48 14.41
C TYR A 69 21.97 66.55 15.87
N LEU A 70 21.14 67.07 16.76
CA LEU A 70 21.41 67.10 18.20
C LEU A 70 20.45 66.13 18.88
N SER A 71 20.98 65.07 19.50
CA SER A 71 20.14 64.10 20.18
C SER A 71 19.45 64.74 21.39
N PRO A 72 18.12 64.73 21.49
CA PRO A 72 17.40 65.34 22.61
C PRO A 72 17.50 64.52 23.91
N VAL A 73 18.04 63.29 23.82
CA VAL A 73 18.20 62.35 24.93
C VAL A 73 19.53 61.60 24.82
N ALA A 74 20.12 61.23 25.95
CA ALA A 74 21.25 60.30 25.97
C ALA A 74 20.74 58.87 25.83
N LEU A 75 21.24 58.13 24.85
CA LEU A 75 20.79 56.78 24.53
C LEU A 75 21.98 55.86 24.25
N GLN A 76 21.86 54.61 24.67
CA GLN A 76 22.86 53.57 24.43
C GLN A 76 22.22 52.37 23.73
N ASN A 77 23.03 51.58 23.03
CA ASN A 77 22.60 50.38 22.33
C ASN A 77 21.48 50.59 21.29
N ILE A 78 21.43 51.77 20.68
CA ILE A 78 20.48 52.07 19.60
C ILE A 78 20.89 51.27 18.37
N LYS A 79 19.92 50.60 17.73
CA LYS A 79 20.15 49.92 16.46
C LYS A 79 20.32 50.96 15.35
N TYR A 80 21.34 50.75 14.52
CA TYR A 80 21.53 51.53 13.31
C TYR A 80 21.66 50.64 12.08
N GLY A 81 21.38 51.23 10.92
CA GLY A 81 21.71 50.68 9.60
C GLY A 81 22.40 51.72 8.75
N LEU A 82 23.60 51.43 8.26
CA LEU A 82 24.27 52.23 7.23
C LEU A 82 23.69 51.88 5.86
N CYS A 83 23.20 52.89 5.18
CA CYS A 83 22.72 52.80 3.82
C CYS A 83 23.83 53.23 2.87
N LYS A 84 24.11 52.43 1.84
CA LYS A 84 25.01 52.85 0.76
C LYS A 84 24.50 54.15 0.15
N ASN A 85 25.35 55.17 0.14
CA ASN A 85 25.09 56.39 -0.60
C ASN A 85 25.50 56.18 -2.07
N PHE A 86 24.56 56.42 -2.99
CA PHE A 86 24.77 56.28 -4.42
C PHE A 86 25.55 57.45 -5.04
N THR A 87 25.75 58.57 -4.34
CA THR A 87 26.47 59.73 -4.88
C THR A 87 27.97 59.51 -5.09
N HIS A 88 28.55 58.46 -4.49
CA HIS A 88 29.96 58.07 -4.69
C HIS A 88 30.11 56.71 -5.38
N THR A 89 29.02 56.09 -5.81
CA THR A 89 29.07 54.82 -6.54
C THR A 89 29.32 55.14 -8.01
N THR A 90 30.40 54.64 -8.58
CA THR A 90 30.65 54.83 -10.02
C THR A 90 29.52 54.20 -10.82
N THR A 91 29.20 54.75 -12.01
CA THR A 91 28.22 54.13 -12.92
C THR A 91 28.56 52.65 -13.18
N ALA A 92 29.84 52.29 -13.20
CA ALA A 92 30.31 50.92 -13.33
C ALA A 92 29.93 50.03 -12.15
N GLU A 93 30.02 50.54 -10.91
CA GLU A 93 29.69 49.76 -9.71
C GLU A 93 28.17 49.63 -9.48
N ILE A 94 27.39 50.63 -9.89
CA ILE A 94 25.93 50.51 -9.98
C ILE A 94 25.55 49.47 -11.04
N ALA A 95 26.14 49.54 -12.24
CA ALA A 95 25.89 48.58 -13.31
C ALA A 95 26.25 47.15 -12.89
N LYS A 96 27.37 46.96 -12.17
CA LYS A 96 27.76 45.67 -11.61
C LYS A 96 26.74 45.15 -10.59
N GLN A 97 26.32 45.97 -9.64
CA GLN A 97 25.32 45.57 -8.63
C GLN A 97 23.96 45.26 -9.28
N LEU A 98 23.57 46.01 -10.30
CA LEU A 98 22.37 45.75 -11.07
C LEU A 98 22.47 44.42 -11.83
N ALA A 99 23.60 44.17 -12.50
CA ALA A 99 23.85 42.91 -13.20
C ALA A 99 23.85 41.70 -12.25
N GLU A 100 24.46 41.83 -11.06
CA GLU A 100 24.43 40.80 -10.02
C GLU A 100 23.02 40.54 -9.50
N LEU A 101 22.20 41.59 -9.34
CA LEU A 101 20.80 41.45 -8.94
C LEU A 101 19.98 40.75 -10.03
N THR A 102 20.12 41.17 -11.29
CA THR A 102 19.44 40.55 -12.43
C THR A 102 19.83 39.08 -12.56
N ALA A 103 21.11 38.73 -12.43
CA ALA A 103 21.57 37.35 -12.46
C ALA A 103 20.99 36.52 -11.29
N LYS A 104 20.90 37.09 -10.09
CA LYS A 104 20.25 36.43 -8.94
C LYS A 104 18.76 36.22 -9.17
N TRP A 105 18.07 37.17 -9.79
CA TRP A 105 16.66 37.05 -10.14
C TRP A 105 16.43 35.98 -11.20
N GLN A 106 17.15 36.02 -12.31
CA GLN A 106 17.06 35.02 -13.38
C GLN A 106 17.35 33.60 -12.89
N ARG A 107 18.34 33.46 -11.99
CA ARG A 107 18.63 32.18 -11.34
C ARG A 107 17.45 31.70 -10.50
N ARG A 108 16.90 32.56 -9.65
CA ARG A 108 15.73 32.20 -8.81
C ARG A 108 14.51 31.84 -9.65
N GLU A 109 14.27 32.56 -10.73
CA GLU A 109 13.19 32.25 -11.67
C GLU A 109 13.39 30.86 -12.27
N THR A 110 14.59 30.58 -12.80
CA THR A 110 14.94 29.27 -13.36
C THR A 110 14.80 28.15 -12.32
N GLU A 111 15.29 28.37 -11.09
CA GLU A 111 15.20 27.39 -10.01
C GLU A 111 13.75 27.15 -9.56
N MET A 112 12.92 28.20 -9.48
CA MET A 112 11.50 28.07 -9.12
C MET A 112 10.69 27.37 -10.22
N THR A 113 10.94 27.70 -11.49
CA THR A 113 10.30 27.03 -12.63
C THR A 113 10.72 25.56 -12.69
N GLY A 114 12.00 25.27 -12.47
CA GLY A 114 12.51 23.90 -12.40
C GLY A 114 11.93 23.12 -11.21
N TRP A 115 11.86 23.73 -10.02
CA TRP A 115 11.22 23.12 -8.85
C TRP A 115 9.74 22.80 -9.09
N TYR A 116 9.00 23.69 -9.77
CA TYR A 116 7.59 23.47 -10.08
C TYR A 116 7.37 22.39 -11.14
N ALA A 117 8.27 22.30 -12.14
CA ALA A 117 8.18 21.35 -13.23
C ALA A 117 8.84 19.98 -12.94
N SER A 118 9.53 19.85 -11.80
CA SER A 118 10.26 18.62 -11.47
C SER A 118 9.32 17.51 -11.01
N ASP A 119 9.54 16.31 -11.57
CA ASP A 119 8.88 15.07 -11.17
C ASP A 119 9.63 14.32 -10.04
N ASP A 120 10.87 14.74 -9.74
CA ASP A 120 11.71 14.19 -8.67
C ASP A 120 11.16 14.53 -7.28
N ASP A 121 11.60 13.82 -6.24
CA ASP A 121 11.12 14.06 -4.87
C ASP A 121 11.57 15.42 -4.29
N ALA A 122 12.73 15.89 -4.72
CA ALA A 122 13.32 17.14 -4.29
C ALA A 122 14.02 17.85 -5.44
N TYR A 123 14.07 19.17 -5.39
CA TYR A 123 14.77 20.01 -6.35
C TYR A 123 15.74 20.96 -5.63
N PRO A 124 16.98 21.13 -6.11
CA PRO A 124 17.95 22.01 -5.47
C PRO A 124 17.60 23.48 -5.72
N VAL A 125 17.40 24.24 -4.64
CA VAL A 125 17.17 25.70 -4.68
C VAL A 125 18.29 26.41 -3.95
N THR A 126 18.83 27.48 -4.52
CA THR A 126 19.92 28.23 -3.94
C THR A 126 19.40 29.14 -2.83
N ASP A 127 19.92 28.98 -1.60
CA ASP A 127 19.55 29.81 -0.46
C ASP A 127 20.18 31.22 -0.53
N PHE A 128 19.86 32.07 0.45
CA PHE A 128 20.37 33.45 0.51
C PHE A 128 21.89 33.53 0.72
N LEU A 129 22.54 32.45 1.15
CA LEU A 129 23.99 32.33 1.31
C LEU A 129 24.67 31.76 0.05
N GLY A 130 23.89 31.41 -0.98
CA GLY A 130 24.41 30.81 -2.21
C GLY A 130 24.60 29.30 -2.15
N THR A 131 24.08 28.63 -1.11
CA THR A 131 24.16 27.18 -0.94
C THR A 131 22.93 26.51 -1.53
N GLN A 132 23.11 25.48 -2.36
CA GLN A 132 21.98 24.69 -2.86
C GLN A 132 21.42 23.80 -1.75
N LYS A 133 20.11 23.89 -1.52
CA LYS A 133 19.38 23.02 -0.59
C LYS A 133 18.27 22.27 -1.33
N PRO A 134 18.12 20.96 -1.11
CA PRO A 134 17.01 20.21 -1.68
C PRO A 134 15.71 20.65 -1.02
N VAL A 135 14.73 21.06 -1.83
CA VAL A 135 13.38 21.43 -1.40
C VAL A 135 12.39 20.42 -1.99
N PRO A 136 11.46 19.85 -1.20
CA PRO A 136 10.44 18.94 -1.70
C PRO A 136 9.63 19.56 -2.86
N THR A 137 9.44 18.81 -3.94
CA THR A 137 8.71 19.29 -5.13
C THR A 137 7.19 19.17 -4.98
N PRO A 138 6.40 19.87 -5.81
CA PRO A 138 4.96 19.65 -5.88
C PRO A 138 4.59 18.18 -6.22
N ALA A 139 5.38 17.52 -7.08
CA ALA A 139 5.17 16.11 -7.42
C ALA A 139 5.28 15.20 -6.19
N PHE A 140 6.30 15.41 -5.35
CA PHE A 140 6.45 14.68 -4.07
C PHE A 140 5.30 14.96 -3.12
N ILE A 141 4.94 16.23 -2.93
CA ILE A 141 3.85 16.63 -2.04
C ILE A 141 2.52 15.99 -2.47
N ASN A 142 2.26 15.93 -3.78
CA ASN A 142 1.08 15.27 -4.34
C ASN A 142 1.10 13.74 -4.08
N ARG A 143 2.24 13.08 -4.31
CA ARG A 143 2.41 11.64 -3.98
C ARG A 143 2.16 11.39 -2.49
N LEU A 144 2.73 12.22 -1.63
CA LEU A 144 2.61 12.10 -0.18
C LEU A 144 1.15 12.32 0.29
N THR A 145 0.44 13.25 -0.37
CA THR A 145 -0.99 13.47 -0.16
C THR A 145 -1.83 12.28 -0.61
N GLN A 146 -1.51 11.66 -1.75
CA GLN A 146 -2.18 10.44 -2.20
C GLN A 146 -1.95 9.27 -1.25
N VAL A 147 -0.71 9.07 -0.79
CA VAL A 147 -0.38 8.03 0.21
C VAL A 147 -1.16 8.27 1.50
N ALA A 148 -1.20 9.51 2.00
CA ALA A 148 -1.97 9.86 3.19
C ALA A 148 -3.48 9.62 2.99
N SER A 149 -4.02 9.96 1.82
CA SER A 149 -5.44 9.73 1.52
C SER A 149 -5.80 8.23 1.44
N THR A 150 -4.91 7.42 0.87
CA THR A 150 -5.08 5.96 0.78
C THR A 150 -5.03 5.34 2.17
N ALA A 151 -4.01 5.68 2.96
CA ALA A 151 -3.90 5.23 4.35
C ALA A 151 -5.12 5.64 5.20
N SER A 152 -5.65 6.85 5.00
CA SER A 152 -6.87 7.30 5.68
C SER A 152 -8.11 6.50 5.25
N SER A 153 -8.20 6.10 3.98
CA SER A 153 -9.29 5.24 3.48
C SER A 153 -9.19 3.84 4.08
N ASP A 154 -7.99 3.25 4.08
CA ASP A 154 -7.73 1.91 4.64
C ASP A 154 -8.06 1.85 6.13
N LEU A 155 -7.65 2.87 6.90
CA LEU A 155 -7.99 2.99 8.32
C LEU A 155 -9.50 3.09 8.56
N SER A 156 -10.21 3.80 7.68
CA SER A 156 -11.68 3.92 7.77
C SER A 156 -12.38 2.60 7.46
N GLN A 157 -11.89 1.85 6.48
CA GLN A 157 -12.39 0.50 6.17
C GLN A 157 -12.10 -0.48 7.31
N MET A 158 -10.90 -0.41 7.91
CA MET A 158 -10.54 -1.24 9.05
C MET A 158 -11.45 -0.96 10.26
N ALA A 159 -11.77 0.30 10.53
CA ALA A 159 -12.72 0.68 11.58
C ALA A 159 -14.13 0.09 11.33
N ALA A 160 -14.61 0.13 10.09
CA ALA A 160 -15.89 -0.48 9.71
C ALA A 160 -15.87 -2.00 9.90
N ALA A 161 -14.79 -2.67 9.52
CA ALA A 161 -14.63 -4.11 9.72
C ALA A 161 -14.58 -4.50 11.20
N ILE A 162 -13.93 -3.71 12.05
CA ILE A 162 -13.92 -3.92 13.51
C ILE A 162 -15.35 -3.85 14.07
N GLU A 163 -16.14 -2.87 13.66
CA GLU A 163 -17.52 -2.74 14.14
C GLU A 163 -18.41 -3.90 13.64
N GLN A 164 -18.24 -4.34 12.40
CA GLN A 164 -18.93 -5.52 11.88
C GLN A 164 -18.54 -6.81 12.64
N ASN A 165 -17.25 -6.98 12.94
CA ASN A 165 -16.77 -8.11 13.74
C ASN A 165 -17.36 -8.08 15.15
N LYS A 166 -17.45 -6.90 15.77
CA LYS A 166 -18.08 -6.72 17.08
C LYS A 166 -19.56 -7.12 17.08
N GLN A 167 -20.30 -6.74 16.03
CA GLN A 167 -21.69 -7.17 15.85
C GLN A 167 -21.79 -8.69 15.68
N THR A 168 -20.90 -9.29 14.88
CA THR A 168 -20.87 -10.74 14.66
C THR A 168 -20.56 -11.49 15.96
N LEU A 169 -19.57 -11.03 16.74
CA LEU A 169 -19.26 -11.56 18.07
C LEU A 169 -20.45 -11.46 19.03
N ALA A 170 -21.20 -10.35 19.00
CA ALA A 170 -22.41 -10.20 19.81
C ALA A 170 -23.49 -11.24 19.48
N THR A 171 -23.50 -11.82 18.28
CA THR A 171 -24.40 -12.93 17.91
C THR A 171 -23.93 -14.31 18.39
N VAL A 172 -22.66 -14.46 18.76
CA VAL A 172 -22.10 -15.73 19.24
C VAL A 172 -22.54 -16.02 20.67
N GLU A 173 -22.55 -15.01 21.53
CA GLU A 173 -22.93 -15.11 22.95
C GLU A 173 -24.30 -15.78 23.19
N PRO A 174 -25.40 -15.37 22.51
CA PRO A 174 -26.70 -16.03 22.68
C PRO A 174 -26.71 -17.46 22.12
N ARG A 175 -25.95 -17.75 21.04
CA ARG A 175 -25.85 -19.11 20.49
C ARG A 175 -25.11 -20.05 21.43
N LEU A 176 -24.07 -19.56 22.11
CA LEU A 176 -23.34 -20.32 23.11
C LEU A 176 -24.26 -20.62 24.31
N SER A 177 -25.03 -19.63 24.75
CA SER A 177 -26.02 -19.79 25.82
C SER A 177 -27.11 -20.82 25.47
N GLU A 178 -27.61 -20.79 24.23
CA GLU A 178 -28.58 -21.78 23.75
C GLU A 178 -27.98 -23.20 23.70
N PHE A 179 -26.73 -23.32 23.23
CA PHE A 179 -26.00 -24.58 23.22
C PHE A 179 -25.82 -25.14 24.62
N GLU A 180 -25.37 -24.33 25.58
CA GLU A 180 -25.18 -24.70 26.99
C GLU A 180 -26.49 -25.23 27.61
N SER A 181 -27.60 -24.55 27.32
CA SER A 181 -28.94 -24.95 27.77
C SER A 181 -29.36 -26.31 27.20
N LYS A 182 -29.21 -26.50 25.88
CA LYS A 182 -29.51 -27.78 25.21
C LYS A 182 -28.61 -28.91 25.69
N PHE A 183 -27.32 -28.64 25.93
CA PHE A 183 -26.37 -29.60 26.46
C PHE A 183 -26.77 -30.07 27.87
N THR A 184 -27.14 -29.13 28.74
CA THR A 184 -27.63 -29.44 30.10
C THR A 184 -28.91 -30.29 30.05
N GLN A 185 -29.84 -29.97 29.13
CA GLN A 185 -31.06 -30.76 28.93
C GLN A 185 -30.75 -32.19 28.46
N ALA A 186 -29.84 -32.35 27.50
CA ALA A 186 -29.42 -33.67 27.01
C ALA A 186 -28.76 -34.50 28.12
N GLN A 187 -27.94 -33.88 28.97
CA GLN A 187 -27.34 -34.55 30.13
C GLN A 187 -28.41 -35.04 31.12
N ALA A 188 -29.42 -34.22 31.41
CA ALA A 188 -30.54 -34.60 32.28
C ALA A 188 -31.37 -35.76 31.69
N GLN A 189 -31.64 -35.72 30.38
CA GLN A 189 -32.33 -36.80 29.68
C GLN A 189 -31.53 -38.12 29.72
N ASN A 190 -30.21 -38.05 29.52
CA ASN A 190 -29.35 -39.23 29.59
C ASN A 190 -29.32 -39.84 31.01
N SER A 191 -29.33 -38.99 32.05
CA SER A 191 -29.45 -39.46 33.43
C SER A 191 -30.77 -40.21 33.66
N ASN A 192 -31.89 -39.70 33.15
CA ASN A 192 -33.20 -40.37 33.22
C ASN A 192 -33.20 -41.74 32.51
N VAL A 193 -32.61 -41.81 31.31
CA VAL A 193 -32.45 -43.08 30.57
C VAL A 193 -31.68 -44.10 31.41
N ASN A 194 -30.57 -43.70 32.03
CA ASN A 194 -29.79 -44.58 32.90
C ASN A 194 -30.59 -45.06 34.12
N THR A 195 -31.38 -44.17 34.75
CA THR A 195 -32.27 -44.57 35.85
C THR A 195 -33.28 -45.61 35.40
N LYS A 196 -33.97 -45.38 34.28
CA LYS A 196 -34.95 -46.35 33.74
C LYS A 196 -34.30 -47.67 33.32
N HIS A 197 -33.10 -47.63 32.75
CA HIS A 197 -32.35 -48.83 32.43
C HIS A 197 -32.11 -49.68 33.69
N ASN A 198 -31.66 -49.07 34.77
CA ASN A 198 -31.44 -49.76 36.05
C ASN A 198 -32.74 -50.35 36.63
N GLU A 199 -33.86 -49.64 36.51
CA GLU A 199 -35.18 -50.18 36.91
C GLU A 199 -35.58 -51.41 36.10
N VAL A 200 -35.36 -51.39 34.78
CA VAL A 200 -35.64 -52.54 33.91
C VAL A 200 -34.75 -53.73 34.27
N VAL A 201 -33.46 -53.50 34.52
CA VAL A 201 -32.52 -54.55 34.96
C VAL A 201 -32.98 -55.19 36.27
N LEU A 202 -33.41 -54.39 37.25
CA LEU A 202 -33.95 -54.88 38.52
C LEU A 202 -35.21 -55.73 38.30
N LYS A 203 -36.15 -55.25 37.50
CA LYS A 203 -37.38 -56.01 37.18
C LYS A 203 -37.08 -57.31 36.44
N HIS A 204 -36.08 -57.32 35.56
CA HIS A 204 -35.66 -58.53 34.88
C HIS A 204 -35.09 -59.56 35.87
N GLY A 205 -34.29 -59.12 36.85
CA GLY A 205 -33.84 -59.96 37.95
C GLY A 205 -35.00 -60.60 38.71
N GLN A 206 -36.03 -59.81 39.06
CA GLN A 206 -37.22 -60.31 39.74
C GLN A 206 -37.97 -61.37 38.91
N VAL A 207 -38.11 -61.17 37.60
CA VAL A 207 -38.72 -62.15 36.70
C VAL A 207 -37.89 -63.43 36.64
N SER A 208 -36.57 -63.33 36.58
CA SER A 208 -35.68 -64.48 36.62
C SER A 208 -35.82 -65.28 37.92
N ASP A 209 -35.97 -64.62 39.06
CA ASP A 209 -36.18 -65.29 40.35
C ASP A 209 -37.53 -66.03 40.38
N VAL A 210 -38.59 -65.39 39.88
CA VAL A 210 -39.92 -66.04 39.76
C VAL A 210 -39.86 -67.24 38.82
N PHE A 211 -39.14 -67.13 37.70
CA PHE A 211 -38.94 -68.25 36.78
C PHE A 211 -38.27 -69.45 37.47
N ASN A 212 -37.24 -69.20 38.28
CA ASN A 212 -36.57 -70.25 39.05
C ASN A 212 -37.52 -70.90 40.08
N VAL A 213 -38.40 -70.12 40.73
CA VAL A 213 -39.43 -70.66 41.64
C VAL A 213 -40.40 -71.57 40.88
N VAL A 214 -40.87 -71.15 39.70
CA VAL A 214 -41.77 -71.96 38.87
C VAL A 214 -41.08 -73.25 38.41
N GLN A 215 -39.80 -73.20 38.01
CA GLN A 215 -39.05 -74.41 37.68
C GLN A 215 -38.97 -75.39 38.86
N ASN A 216 -38.68 -74.89 40.06
CA ASN A 216 -38.63 -75.72 41.27
C ASN A 216 -40.00 -76.31 41.64
N MET A 217 -41.08 -75.54 41.45
CA MET A 217 -42.44 -76.04 41.62
C MET A 217 -42.78 -77.12 40.59
N ALA A 218 -42.39 -76.96 39.32
CA ALA A 218 -42.58 -77.97 38.29
C ALA A 218 -41.86 -79.28 38.64
N ALA A 219 -40.60 -79.20 39.09
CA ALA A 219 -39.85 -80.36 39.57
C ALA A 219 -40.51 -81.04 40.79
N THR A 220 -41.11 -80.25 41.68
CA THR A 220 -41.86 -80.78 42.85
C THR A 220 -43.15 -81.49 42.43
N VAL A 221 -43.88 -80.94 41.45
CA VAL A 221 -45.07 -81.58 40.87
C VAL A 221 -44.69 -82.89 40.17
N GLU A 222 -43.59 -82.91 39.43
CA GLU A 222 -43.10 -84.11 38.74
C GLU A 222 -42.68 -85.20 39.74
N ALA A 223 -42.02 -84.83 40.84
CA ALA A 223 -41.71 -85.75 41.93
C ALA A 223 -42.97 -86.32 42.61
N LYS A 224 -43.99 -85.47 42.85
CA LYS A 224 -45.27 -85.90 43.42
C LYS A 224 -46.09 -86.76 42.46
N HIS A 225 -45.99 -86.52 41.16
CA HIS A 225 -46.56 -87.41 40.14
C HIS A 225 -45.91 -88.80 40.20
N GLY A 226 -44.58 -88.86 40.37
CA GLY A 226 -43.84 -90.10 40.60
C GLY A 226 -44.32 -90.88 41.84
N GLU A 227 -44.57 -90.20 42.95
CA GLU A 227 -45.15 -90.81 44.17
C GLU A 227 -46.56 -91.37 43.92
N VAL A 228 -47.42 -90.64 43.20
CA VAL A 228 -48.79 -91.08 42.86
C VAL A 228 -48.76 -92.29 41.91
N SER A 229 -47.84 -92.33 40.94
CA SER A 229 -47.65 -93.52 40.10
C SER A 229 -47.18 -94.73 40.92
N GLY A 230 -46.33 -94.54 41.93
CA GLY A 230 -45.93 -95.60 42.85
C GLY A 230 -47.08 -96.13 43.70
N PHE A 231 -48.02 -95.28 44.11
CA PHE A 231 -49.26 -95.72 44.76
C PHE A 231 -50.16 -96.53 43.82
N SER A 232 -50.22 -96.16 42.53
CA SER A 232 -50.99 -96.91 41.53
C SER A 232 -50.44 -98.33 41.32
N GLU A 233 -49.12 -98.52 41.33
CA GLU A 233 -48.49 -99.84 41.23
C GLU A 233 -48.71 -100.67 42.50
N SER A 234 -48.64 -100.05 43.68
CA SER A 234 -48.91 -100.71 44.97
C SER A 234 -50.38 -101.17 45.11
N ILE A 235 -51.32 -100.39 44.56
CA ILE A 235 -52.75 -100.75 44.47
C ILE A 235 -52.98 -101.88 43.45
N SER A 236 -52.25 -101.89 42.33
CA SER A 236 -52.31 -102.96 41.33
C SER A 236 -51.80 -104.31 41.88
N GLU A 237 -50.78 -104.27 42.74
CA GLU A 237 -50.22 -105.46 43.40
C GLU A 237 -51.10 -105.97 44.56
N GLN A 238 -51.75 -105.07 45.30
CA GLN A 238 -52.78 -105.45 46.28
C GLN A 238 -54.05 -106.03 45.62
N ALA A 239 -54.42 -105.55 44.42
CA ALA A 239 -55.56 -106.08 43.67
C ALA A 239 -55.35 -107.55 43.22
N LYS A 240 -54.11 -107.97 42.92
CA LYS A 240 -53.77 -109.37 42.63
C LYS A 240 -53.86 -110.28 43.85
N GLN A 241 -53.54 -109.78 45.05
CA GLN A 241 -53.73 -110.56 46.29
C GLN A 241 -55.22 -110.70 46.66
N VAL A 242 -56.07 -109.73 46.32
CA VAL A 242 -57.52 -109.79 46.57
C VAL A 242 -58.21 -110.82 45.68
N THR A 243 -57.79 -111.01 44.42
CA THR A 243 -58.35 -112.06 43.55
C THR A 243 -58.11 -113.48 44.10
N LEU A 244 -57.00 -113.68 44.82
CA LEU A 244 -56.64 -114.96 45.44
C LEU A 244 -57.42 -115.26 46.74
N PHE A 245 -58.06 -114.25 47.34
CA PHE A 245 -58.85 -114.38 48.57
C PHE A 245 -60.36 -114.60 48.30
N VAL A 246 -60.83 -114.25 47.10
CA VAL A 246 -62.25 -114.36 46.68
C VAL A 246 -62.69 -115.82 46.50
N GLU A 247 -61.78 -116.74 46.18
CA GLU A 247 -62.10 -118.18 46.11
C GLU A 247 -62.35 -118.83 47.50
N HIS A 248 -61.83 -118.22 48.58
CA HIS A 248 -61.94 -118.76 49.95
C HIS A 248 -63.15 -118.23 50.76
N SER A 249 -63.82 -117.16 50.31
CA SER A 249 -64.85 -116.45 51.09
C SER A 249 -66.30 -116.67 50.59
N SER A 250 -66.56 -117.76 49.88
CA SER A 250 -67.92 -118.30 49.73
C SER A 250 -68.50 -118.83 51.07
N ALA A 251 -67.67 -118.90 52.12
CA ALA A 251 -68.00 -119.44 53.43
C ALA A 251 -68.49 -118.41 54.48
N HIS A 252 -68.51 -117.09 54.21
CA HIS A 252 -68.92 -116.09 55.22
C HIS A 252 -70.16 -115.25 54.84
N SER A 253 -71.15 -115.93 54.27
CA SER A 253 -72.50 -115.45 53.91
C SER A 253 -73.38 -114.92 55.09
N LYS A 254 -72.81 -114.48 56.22
CA LYS A 254 -73.61 -114.15 57.43
C LYS A 254 -73.26 -112.84 58.15
N LEU A 255 -72.27 -112.07 57.69
CA LEU A 255 -71.97 -110.73 58.21
C LEU A 255 -72.31 -109.68 57.14
N SER A 256 -73.60 -109.54 56.80
CA SER A 256 -74.50 -108.57 57.45
C SER A 256 -74.26 -107.16 56.89
N ILE A 257 -74.98 -106.78 55.83
CA ILE A 257 -76.18 -105.91 55.89
C ILE A 257 -75.87 -104.43 56.21
N GLU A 258 -74.77 -104.10 56.87
CA GLU A 258 -74.34 -102.72 57.14
C GLU A 258 -73.52 -102.09 56.00
N ALA A 259 -72.94 -102.90 55.10
CA ALA A 259 -72.13 -102.42 53.98
C ALA A 259 -72.95 -101.85 52.79
N ALA A 260 -74.27 -102.05 52.75
CA ALA A 260 -75.10 -101.66 51.60
C ALA A 260 -75.33 -100.13 51.48
N GLN A 261 -75.13 -99.36 52.54
CA GLN A 261 -75.35 -97.89 52.53
C GLN A 261 -74.11 -97.10 52.07
N ALA A 262 -72.89 -97.64 52.20
CA ALA A 262 -71.66 -96.95 51.80
C ALA A 262 -71.36 -97.03 50.29
N ALA A 263 -71.87 -98.06 49.59
CA ALA A 263 -71.58 -98.29 48.18
C ALA A 263 -72.28 -97.29 47.21
N GLN A 264 -73.38 -96.65 47.63
CA GLN A 264 -74.08 -95.66 46.80
C GLN A 264 -73.41 -94.27 46.81
N GLN A 265 -72.73 -93.87 47.90
CA GLN A 265 -72.03 -92.58 47.98
C GLN A 265 -70.70 -92.58 47.23
N PHE A 266 -69.97 -93.70 47.24
CA PHE A 266 -68.67 -93.79 46.56
C PHE A 266 -68.78 -93.76 45.03
N LYS A 267 -69.83 -94.38 44.46
CA LYS A 267 -70.07 -94.34 43.01
C LYS A 267 -70.32 -92.91 42.49
N ALA A 268 -71.10 -92.12 43.23
CA ALA A 268 -71.38 -90.73 42.88
C ALA A 268 -70.12 -89.83 42.98
N GLN A 269 -69.24 -90.07 43.96
CA GLN A 269 -67.99 -89.32 44.11
C GLN A 269 -66.95 -89.66 43.02
N CYS A 270 -66.89 -90.92 42.57
CA CYS A 270 -66.00 -91.30 41.46
C CYS A 270 -66.45 -90.74 40.11
N GLU A 271 -67.75 -90.65 39.85
CA GLU A 271 -68.29 -90.01 38.62
C GLU A 271 -68.07 -88.47 38.63
N ASP A 272 -68.12 -87.83 39.80
CA ASP A 272 -67.84 -86.39 39.95
C ASP A 272 -66.33 -86.06 39.78
N ILE A 273 -65.43 -86.89 40.32
CA ILE A 273 -63.98 -86.76 40.13
C ILE A 273 -63.58 -87.01 38.66
N LEU A 274 -64.21 -87.98 37.99
CA LEU A 274 -63.96 -88.23 36.56
C LEU A 274 -64.37 -87.02 35.71
N THR A 275 -65.53 -86.42 36.03
CA THR A 275 -66.04 -85.22 35.35
C THR A 275 -65.18 -83.98 35.62
N GLN A 276 -64.70 -83.78 36.86
CA GLN A 276 -63.78 -82.69 37.20
C GLN A 276 -62.41 -82.86 36.54
N THR A 277 -61.91 -84.09 36.42
CA THR A 277 -60.61 -84.38 35.78
C THR A 277 -60.68 -84.14 34.26
N GLN A 278 -61.78 -84.50 33.61
CA GLN A 278 -62.03 -84.16 32.21
C GLN A 278 -62.17 -82.65 32.00
N THR A 279 -62.93 -81.97 32.85
CA THR A 279 -63.11 -80.50 32.77
C THR A 279 -61.78 -79.75 32.98
N PHE A 280 -60.93 -80.24 33.88
CA PHE A 280 -59.59 -79.68 34.09
C PHE A 280 -58.67 -79.94 32.89
N GLY A 281 -58.69 -81.14 32.31
CA GLY A 281 -57.96 -81.47 31.09
C GLY A 281 -58.38 -80.60 29.90
N ASP A 282 -59.68 -80.37 29.73
CA ASP A 282 -60.22 -79.51 28.68
C ASP A 282 -59.84 -78.04 28.91
N THR A 283 -59.89 -77.56 30.16
CA THR A 283 -59.50 -76.19 30.51
C THR A 283 -57.99 -75.96 30.32
N LEU A 284 -57.15 -76.93 30.69
CA LEU A 284 -55.71 -76.87 30.47
C LEU A 284 -55.38 -76.90 28.99
N THR A 285 -56.05 -77.76 28.22
CA THR A 285 -55.88 -77.85 26.76
C THR A 285 -56.30 -76.55 26.07
N GLN A 286 -57.40 -75.94 26.52
CA GLN A 286 -57.85 -74.64 26.02
C GLN A 286 -56.86 -73.54 26.39
N SER A 287 -56.38 -73.49 27.63
CA SER A 287 -55.41 -72.48 28.08
C SER A 287 -54.07 -72.58 27.33
N VAL A 288 -53.59 -73.80 27.07
CA VAL A 288 -52.40 -74.05 26.23
C VAL A 288 -52.66 -73.64 24.77
N THR A 289 -53.86 -73.87 24.26
CA THR A 289 -54.25 -73.46 22.90
C THR A 289 -54.34 -71.93 22.78
N ASP A 290 -54.89 -71.26 23.78
CA ASP A 290 -54.99 -69.80 23.85
C ASP A 290 -53.61 -69.17 23.98
N ALA A 291 -52.74 -69.72 24.84
CA ALA A 291 -51.35 -69.28 24.98
C ALA A 291 -50.57 -69.47 23.66
N LYS A 292 -50.78 -70.59 22.96
CA LYS A 292 -50.15 -70.85 21.66
C LYS A 292 -50.65 -69.88 20.59
N SER A 293 -51.94 -69.53 20.59
CA SER A 293 -52.51 -68.51 19.71
C SER A 293 -51.98 -67.12 20.02
N ALA A 294 -51.90 -66.73 21.29
CA ALA A 294 -51.34 -65.44 21.71
C ALA A 294 -49.86 -65.29 21.33
N ILE A 295 -49.04 -66.33 21.58
CA ILE A 295 -47.63 -66.36 21.16
C ILE A 295 -47.51 -66.29 19.64
N SER A 296 -48.39 -66.97 18.90
CA SER A 296 -48.39 -66.91 17.43
C SER A 296 -48.80 -65.52 16.91
N GLN A 297 -49.73 -64.85 17.59
CA GLN A 297 -50.15 -63.49 17.28
C GLN A 297 -49.06 -62.47 17.58
N ASP A 298 -48.39 -62.56 18.73
CA ASP A 298 -47.26 -61.70 19.09
C ASP A 298 -46.07 -61.89 18.15
N LYS A 299 -45.79 -63.13 17.76
CA LYS A 299 -44.79 -63.44 16.72
C LYS A 299 -45.15 -62.76 15.40
N ASN A 300 -46.40 -62.83 14.97
CA ASN A 300 -46.84 -62.20 13.71
C ASN A 300 -46.79 -60.68 13.81
N ASN A 301 -47.18 -60.08 14.95
CA ASN A 301 -47.06 -58.65 15.19
C ASN A 301 -45.61 -58.18 15.16
N ALA A 302 -44.68 -58.94 15.75
CA ALA A 302 -43.25 -58.65 15.71
C ALA A 302 -42.69 -58.75 14.28
N ILE A 303 -43.12 -59.74 13.49
CA ILE A 303 -42.75 -59.87 12.07
C ILE A 303 -43.24 -58.66 11.26
N THR A 304 -44.49 -58.24 11.46
CA THR A 304 -45.05 -57.06 10.79
C THR A 304 -44.29 -55.79 11.18
N HIS A 305 -44.00 -55.59 12.46
CA HIS A 305 -43.29 -54.41 12.92
C HIS A 305 -41.84 -54.35 12.40
N VAL A 306 -41.15 -55.49 12.31
CA VAL A 306 -39.81 -55.59 11.71
C VAL A 306 -39.86 -55.28 10.20
N ALA A 307 -40.90 -55.74 9.49
CA ALA A 307 -41.09 -55.43 8.08
C ALA A 307 -41.32 -53.92 7.85
N GLU A 308 -42.18 -53.28 8.67
CA GLU A 308 -42.42 -51.84 8.61
C GLU A 308 -41.16 -51.02 8.92
N LEU A 309 -40.38 -51.42 9.93
CA LEU A 309 -39.10 -50.78 10.26
C LEU A 309 -38.07 -50.94 9.13
N SER A 310 -38.02 -52.11 8.50
CA SER A 310 -37.13 -52.37 7.36
C SER A 310 -37.52 -51.53 6.14
N GLU A 311 -38.81 -51.32 5.90
CA GLU A 311 -39.32 -50.47 4.82
C GLU A 311 -39.03 -48.99 5.10
N GLN A 312 -39.31 -48.50 6.31
CA GLN A 312 -38.97 -47.13 6.73
C GLN A 312 -37.46 -46.85 6.66
N LEU A 313 -36.62 -47.82 7.04
CA LEU A 313 -35.18 -47.71 6.95
C LEU A 313 -34.72 -47.64 5.49
N THR A 314 -35.33 -48.44 4.61
CA THR A 314 -35.02 -48.44 3.17
C THR A 314 -35.38 -47.08 2.55
N THR A 315 -36.56 -46.55 2.84
CA THR A 315 -36.99 -45.22 2.38
C THR A 315 -36.03 -44.13 2.85
N ARG A 316 -35.65 -44.10 4.14
CA ARG A 316 -34.70 -43.12 4.66
C ARG A 316 -33.31 -43.23 4.04
N VAL A 317 -32.85 -44.44 3.70
CA VAL A 317 -31.57 -44.65 3.03
C VAL A 317 -31.60 -44.09 1.61
N GLU A 318 -32.69 -44.27 0.87
CA GLU A 318 -32.84 -43.70 -0.47
C GLU A 318 -33.01 -42.18 -0.46
N GLU A 319 -33.78 -41.61 0.48
CA GLU A 319 -33.86 -40.16 0.71
C GLU A 319 -32.47 -39.56 1.03
N ALA A 320 -31.70 -40.24 1.89
CA ALA A 320 -30.34 -39.81 2.22
C ALA A 320 -29.40 -39.89 1.00
N LYS A 321 -29.52 -40.91 0.15
CA LYS A 321 -28.76 -41.01 -1.10
C LYS A 321 -29.08 -39.87 -2.07
N GLU A 322 -30.37 -39.57 -2.26
CA GLU A 322 -30.79 -38.43 -3.11
C GLU A 322 -30.26 -37.11 -2.57
N GLN A 323 -30.31 -36.92 -1.25
CA GLN A 323 -29.83 -35.68 -0.64
C GLN A 323 -28.30 -35.55 -0.70
N ILE A 324 -27.57 -36.66 -0.55
CA ILE A 324 -26.11 -36.71 -0.77
C ILE A 324 -25.78 -36.43 -2.25
N ALA A 325 -26.52 -36.99 -3.20
CA ALA A 325 -26.33 -36.75 -4.63
C ALA A 325 -26.62 -35.28 -5.01
N ALA A 326 -27.69 -34.70 -4.47
CA ALA A 326 -28.02 -33.29 -4.65
C ALA A 326 -26.94 -32.37 -4.08
N ASN A 327 -26.46 -32.65 -2.86
CA ASN A 327 -25.37 -31.90 -2.23
C ASN A 327 -24.05 -32.04 -3.01
N SER A 328 -23.73 -33.25 -3.49
CA SER A 328 -22.55 -33.50 -4.32
C SER A 328 -22.59 -32.74 -5.65
N SER A 329 -23.76 -32.68 -6.30
CA SER A 329 -23.99 -31.90 -7.52
C SER A 329 -23.86 -30.38 -7.26
N ALA A 330 -24.40 -29.89 -6.14
CA ALA A 330 -24.28 -28.50 -5.74
C ALA A 330 -22.82 -28.08 -5.46
N VAL A 331 -22.07 -28.93 -4.74
CA VAL A 331 -20.62 -28.73 -4.50
C VAL A 331 -19.84 -28.75 -5.81
N THR A 332 -20.13 -29.69 -6.70
CA THR A 332 -19.48 -29.78 -8.02
C THR A 332 -19.74 -28.52 -8.86
N THR A 333 -20.96 -27.99 -8.81
CA THR A 333 -21.33 -26.74 -9.50
C THR A 333 -20.58 -25.55 -8.93
N GLN A 334 -20.49 -25.42 -7.60
CA GLN A 334 -19.73 -24.35 -6.95
C GLN A 334 -18.24 -24.43 -7.25
N VAL A 335 -17.65 -25.63 -7.22
CA VAL A 335 -16.24 -25.85 -7.59
C VAL A 335 -15.97 -25.44 -9.04
N ASN A 336 -16.86 -25.78 -9.96
CA ASN A 336 -16.73 -25.38 -11.36
C ASN A 336 -16.89 -23.87 -11.57
N GLN A 337 -17.79 -23.22 -10.84
CA GLN A 337 -17.93 -21.75 -10.85
C GLN A 337 -16.66 -21.08 -10.30
N PHE A 338 -16.11 -21.59 -9.21
CA PHE A 338 -14.88 -21.08 -8.60
C PHE A 338 -13.68 -21.26 -9.54
N ALA A 339 -13.56 -22.41 -10.20
CA ALA A 339 -12.55 -22.66 -11.24
C ALA A 339 -12.69 -21.71 -12.44
N GLY A 340 -13.92 -21.38 -12.83
CA GLY A 340 -14.20 -20.38 -13.87
C GLY A 340 -13.78 -18.96 -13.46
N MET A 341 -14.06 -18.57 -12.21
CA MET A 341 -13.61 -17.29 -11.65
C MET A 341 -12.09 -17.18 -11.58
N ILE A 342 -11.39 -18.26 -11.19
CA ILE A 342 -9.92 -18.30 -11.19
C ILE A 342 -9.37 -18.07 -12.59
N LYS A 343 -9.89 -18.77 -13.62
CA LYS A 343 -9.46 -18.57 -15.01
C LYS A 343 -9.71 -17.15 -15.52
N SER A 344 -10.84 -16.55 -15.16
CA SER A 344 -11.16 -15.16 -15.52
C SER A 344 -10.21 -14.15 -14.86
N SER A 345 -9.90 -14.37 -13.57
CA SER A 345 -8.94 -13.58 -12.82
C SER A 345 -7.52 -13.70 -13.39
N GLU A 346 -7.07 -14.93 -13.71
CA GLU A 346 -5.78 -15.17 -14.37
C GLU A 346 -5.70 -14.48 -15.74
N SER A 347 -6.76 -14.54 -16.55
CA SER A 347 -6.81 -13.83 -17.84
C SER A 347 -6.71 -12.32 -17.65
N SER A 348 -7.46 -11.77 -16.70
CA SER A 348 -7.46 -10.33 -16.41
C SER A 348 -6.10 -9.84 -15.88
N ALA A 349 -5.45 -10.64 -15.03
CA ALA A 349 -4.11 -10.35 -14.53
C ALA A 349 -3.07 -10.42 -15.65
N LYS A 350 -3.18 -11.40 -16.57
CA LYS A 350 -2.31 -11.52 -17.73
C LYS A 350 -2.48 -10.36 -18.71
N ASP A 351 -3.71 -9.92 -18.94
CA ASP A 351 -4.01 -8.76 -19.81
C ASP A 351 -3.53 -7.45 -19.19
N ALA A 352 -3.67 -7.28 -17.88
CA ALA A 352 -3.12 -6.16 -17.14
C ALA A 352 -1.58 -6.14 -17.20
N ALA A 353 -0.93 -7.30 -17.04
CA ALA A 353 0.52 -7.44 -17.16
C ALA A 353 1.00 -7.11 -18.58
N ASN A 354 0.33 -7.63 -19.62
CA ASN A 354 0.64 -7.31 -21.01
C ASN A 354 0.46 -5.81 -21.30
N THR A 355 -0.60 -5.19 -20.76
CA THR A 355 -0.83 -3.74 -20.91
C THR A 355 0.26 -2.93 -20.21
N ALA A 356 0.70 -3.36 -19.02
CA ALA A 356 1.79 -2.72 -18.30
C ALA A 356 3.13 -2.84 -19.05
N ILE A 357 3.42 -4.02 -19.61
CA ILE A 357 4.62 -4.26 -20.46
C ILE A 357 4.57 -3.37 -21.72
N LEU A 358 3.43 -3.29 -22.39
CA LEU A 358 3.27 -2.43 -23.57
C LEU A 358 3.47 -0.95 -23.23
N LYS A 359 2.92 -0.48 -22.10
CA LYS A 359 3.14 0.91 -21.63
C LYS A 359 4.59 1.16 -21.21
N ALA A 360 5.24 0.21 -20.55
CA ALA A 360 6.65 0.29 -20.19
C ALA A 360 7.53 0.36 -21.45
N ASN A 361 7.31 -0.52 -22.42
CA ASN A 361 8.02 -0.51 -23.70
C ASN A 361 7.78 0.80 -24.46
N ALA A 362 6.55 1.33 -24.49
CA ALA A 362 6.26 2.63 -25.11
C ALA A 362 6.98 3.79 -24.41
N CYS A 363 7.15 3.71 -23.09
CA CYS A 363 7.92 4.68 -22.32
C CYS A 363 9.42 4.59 -22.65
N THR A 364 9.96 3.37 -22.72
CA THR A 364 11.36 3.13 -23.14
C THR A 364 11.61 3.61 -24.56
N ILE A 365 10.72 3.32 -25.51
CA ILE A 365 10.83 3.82 -26.88
C ILE A 365 10.84 5.35 -26.91
N LYS A 366 9.94 6.01 -26.17
CA LYS A 366 9.95 7.48 -26.06
C LYS A 366 11.20 8.03 -25.40
N ALA A 367 11.74 7.34 -24.39
CA ALA A 367 12.99 7.72 -23.75
C ALA A 367 14.19 7.57 -24.71
N ASP A 368 14.21 6.52 -25.53
CA ASP A 368 15.21 6.31 -26.58
C ASP A 368 15.08 7.36 -27.70
N GLU A 369 13.86 7.71 -28.10
CA GLU A 369 13.57 8.78 -29.06
C GLU A 369 14.02 10.14 -28.52
N LEU A 370 13.76 10.42 -27.24
CA LEU A 370 14.22 11.65 -26.58
C LEU A 370 15.74 11.69 -26.51
N THR A 371 16.37 10.57 -26.17
CA THR A 371 17.84 10.45 -26.10
C THR A 371 18.46 10.63 -27.48
N ARG A 372 17.88 10.05 -28.55
CA ARG A 372 18.31 10.29 -29.94
C ARG A 372 18.13 11.75 -30.33
N SER A 373 16.98 12.35 -30.04
CA SER A 373 16.72 13.77 -30.32
C SER A 373 17.71 14.68 -29.58
N GLN A 374 18.10 14.30 -28.36
CA GLN A 374 19.10 15.01 -27.57
C GLN A 374 20.52 14.85 -28.16
N VAL A 375 20.87 13.66 -28.63
CA VAL A 375 22.13 13.39 -29.36
C VAL A 375 22.16 14.17 -30.67
N ASP A 376 21.06 14.19 -31.43
CA ASP A 376 20.94 14.95 -32.68
C ASP A 376 21.03 16.46 -32.42
N LEU A 377 20.43 16.96 -31.34
CA LEU A 377 20.56 18.35 -30.93
C LEU A 377 22.00 18.69 -30.57
N VAL A 378 22.69 17.83 -29.81
CA VAL A 378 24.12 18.01 -29.47
C VAL A 378 24.97 17.98 -30.73
N ASN A 379 24.72 17.07 -31.67
CA ASN A 379 25.42 16.99 -32.95
C ASN A 379 25.15 18.23 -33.83
N ASN A 380 23.92 18.72 -33.85
CA ASN A 380 23.54 19.95 -34.55
C ASN A 380 24.19 21.19 -33.91
N ILE A 381 24.25 21.27 -32.58
CA ILE A 381 24.97 22.33 -31.86
C ILE A 381 26.47 22.25 -32.18
N ALA A 382 27.06 21.05 -32.22
CA ALA A 382 28.45 20.86 -32.61
C ALA A 382 28.71 21.25 -34.07
N GLN A 383 27.80 20.94 -34.99
CA GLN A 383 27.89 21.39 -36.39
C GLN A 383 27.74 22.90 -36.52
N VAL A 384 26.82 23.53 -35.78
CA VAL A 384 26.66 24.99 -35.75
C VAL A 384 27.89 25.66 -35.14
N ALA A 385 28.47 25.10 -34.07
CA ALA A 385 29.72 25.58 -33.49
C ALA A 385 30.88 25.50 -34.50
N ALA A 386 31.02 24.39 -35.24
CA ALA A 386 32.01 24.24 -36.30
C ALA A 386 31.75 25.16 -37.51
N GLN A 387 30.48 25.50 -37.78
CA GLN A 387 30.10 26.48 -38.81
C GLN A 387 30.32 27.94 -38.37
N ILE A 388 30.42 28.23 -37.06
CA ILE A 388 30.78 29.54 -36.52
C ILE A 388 32.31 29.73 -36.46
N GLU A 389 33.07 28.64 -36.38
CA GLU A 389 34.54 28.67 -36.40
C GLU A 389 35.11 29.07 -37.77
N LYS A 390 34.48 28.62 -38.87
CA LYS A 390 34.87 28.98 -40.26
C LYS A 390 34.80 30.50 -40.57
N PRO A 391 33.73 31.23 -40.19
CA PRO A 391 33.68 32.68 -40.32
C PRO A 391 34.70 33.42 -39.46
N ALA A 392 35.09 32.89 -38.29
CA ALA A 392 36.09 33.52 -37.43
C ALA A 392 37.50 33.49 -38.06
N GLU A 393 37.87 32.38 -38.72
CA GLU A 393 39.11 32.29 -39.53
C GLU A 393 39.05 33.18 -40.78
N GLN A 394 37.90 33.27 -41.44
CA GLN A 394 37.71 34.16 -42.61
C GLN A 394 37.77 35.64 -42.23
N VAL A 395 37.22 36.04 -41.08
CA VAL A 395 37.30 37.42 -40.57
C VAL A 395 38.73 37.78 -40.14
N SER A 396 39.50 36.82 -39.61
CA SER A 396 40.94 36.99 -39.34
C SER A 396 41.76 37.17 -40.62
N ALA A 397 41.47 36.38 -41.66
CA ALA A 397 42.12 36.50 -42.97
C ALA A 397 41.79 37.82 -43.68
N ILE A 398 40.52 38.25 -43.67
CA ILE A 398 40.07 39.52 -44.23
C ILE A 398 40.70 40.72 -43.48
N ALA A 399 40.83 40.66 -42.16
CA ALA A 399 41.52 41.70 -41.39
C ALA A 399 43.01 41.82 -41.76
N LYS A 400 43.66 40.69 -42.09
CA LYS A 400 45.05 40.66 -42.56
C LYS A 400 45.19 41.23 -43.98
N ASP A 401 44.26 40.91 -44.87
CA ASP A 401 44.23 41.45 -46.23
C ASP A 401 43.95 42.95 -46.26
N ILE A 402 43.02 43.46 -45.44
CA ILE A 402 42.78 44.91 -45.28
C ILE A 402 44.05 45.64 -44.80
N THR A 403 44.86 44.99 -43.94
CA THR A 403 46.12 45.56 -43.45
C THR A 403 47.17 45.61 -44.57
N ASN A 404 47.24 44.57 -45.42
CA ASN A 404 48.11 44.54 -46.58
C ASN A 404 47.68 45.53 -47.67
N ASP A 405 46.39 45.67 -47.93
CA ASP A 405 45.86 46.63 -48.91
C ASP A 405 46.13 48.07 -48.46
N LYS A 406 46.03 48.35 -47.16
CA LYS A 406 46.43 49.65 -46.60
C LYS A 406 47.91 49.95 -46.84
N ALA A 407 48.78 48.94 -46.72
CA ALA A 407 50.21 49.08 -47.03
C ALA A 407 50.47 49.28 -48.53
N ASN A 408 49.72 48.59 -49.40
CA ASN A 408 49.80 48.74 -50.85
C ASN A 408 49.31 50.12 -51.33
N VAL A 409 48.27 50.67 -50.73
CA VAL A 409 47.80 52.04 -51.02
C VAL A 409 48.83 53.10 -50.64
N GLU A 410 49.53 52.92 -49.50
CA GLU A 410 50.66 53.77 -49.11
C GLU A 410 51.83 53.66 -50.12
N LEU A 411 52.14 52.45 -50.58
CA LEU A 411 53.17 52.23 -51.61
C LEU A 411 52.79 52.87 -52.95
N LEU A 412 51.53 52.75 -53.38
CA LEU A 412 51.02 53.37 -54.60
C LEU A 412 51.02 54.91 -54.51
N LYS A 413 50.73 55.49 -53.35
CA LYS A 413 50.91 56.93 -53.12
C LYS A 413 52.36 57.37 -53.29
N LYS A 414 53.32 56.59 -52.78
CA LYS A 414 54.75 56.86 -52.96
C LYS A 414 55.20 56.70 -54.42
N HIS A 415 54.71 55.68 -55.13
CA HIS A 415 54.97 55.52 -56.56
C HIS A 415 54.38 56.64 -57.41
N SER A 416 53.15 57.09 -57.11
CA SER A 416 52.53 58.24 -57.78
C SER A 416 53.32 59.53 -57.56
N ALA A 417 53.78 59.78 -56.33
CA ALA A 417 54.65 60.91 -56.02
C ALA A 417 56.00 60.83 -56.76
N ALA A 418 56.61 59.64 -56.83
CA ALA A 418 57.84 59.41 -57.58
C ALA A 418 57.64 59.60 -59.09
N HIS A 419 56.53 59.14 -59.66
CA HIS A 419 56.23 59.30 -61.08
C HIS A 419 55.97 60.77 -61.45
N SER A 420 55.32 61.52 -60.57
CA SER A 420 55.13 62.97 -60.70
C SER A 420 56.48 63.72 -60.64
N ALA A 421 57.38 63.32 -59.72
CA ALA A 421 58.72 63.88 -59.61
C ALA A 421 59.59 63.56 -60.84
N ILE A 422 59.55 62.33 -61.36
CA ILE A 422 60.26 61.93 -62.60
C ILE A 422 59.71 62.71 -63.81
N SER A 423 58.38 62.90 -63.88
CA SER A 423 57.75 63.66 -64.96
C SER A 423 58.13 65.14 -64.90
N MET A 424 58.23 65.73 -63.70
CA MET A 424 58.75 67.09 -63.51
C MET A 424 60.23 67.18 -63.91
N LEU A 425 61.06 66.21 -63.53
CA LEU A 425 62.47 66.19 -63.91
C LEU A 425 62.66 66.05 -65.42
N ALA A 426 61.84 65.23 -66.09
CA ALA A 426 61.82 65.10 -67.54
C ALA A 426 61.38 66.40 -68.23
N LEU A 427 60.39 67.11 -67.66
CA LEU A 427 59.94 68.41 -68.16
C LEU A 427 61.02 69.49 -68.00
N GLU A 428 61.71 69.54 -66.85
CA GLU A 428 62.84 70.44 -66.61
C GLU A 428 64.02 70.14 -67.55
N THR A 429 64.30 68.86 -67.81
CA THR A 429 65.35 68.44 -68.76
C THR A 429 64.98 68.81 -70.19
N MET A 430 63.71 68.66 -70.59
CA MET A 430 63.22 69.11 -71.89
C MET A 430 63.26 70.64 -72.02
N LEU A 431 62.90 71.40 -70.99
CA LEU A 431 63.00 72.86 -71.01
C LEU A 431 64.45 73.33 -71.12
N SER A 432 65.37 72.69 -70.38
CA SER A 432 66.81 72.97 -70.45
C SER A 432 67.38 72.69 -71.86
N ASN A 433 67.02 71.54 -72.45
CA ASN A 433 67.42 71.21 -73.83
C ASN A 433 66.80 72.16 -74.85
N THR A 434 65.57 72.62 -74.66
CA THR A 434 64.92 73.60 -75.54
C THR A 434 65.65 74.95 -75.46
N HIS A 435 66.09 75.35 -74.28
CA HIS A 435 66.85 76.60 -74.10
C HIS A 435 68.25 76.51 -74.74
N ASN A 436 68.92 75.36 -74.61
CA ASN A 436 70.21 75.10 -75.26
C ASN A 436 70.09 75.03 -76.78
N ILE A 437 69.03 74.41 -77.31
CA ILE A 437 68.74 74.38 -78.75
C ILE A 437 68.43 75.79 -79.26
N GLN A 438 67.67 76.60 -78.52
CA GLN A 438 67.31 77.95 -78.92
C GLN A 438 68.52 78.92 -78.87
N ALA A 439 69.42 78.74 -77.90
CA ALA A 439 70.71 79.43 -77.86
C ALA A 439 71.64 79.01 -79.02
N ALA A 440 71.70 77.71 -79.34
CA ALA A 440 72.47 77.19 -80.48
C ALA A 440 71.90 77.64 -81.84
N PHE A 441 70.57 77.71 -81.97
CA PHE A 441 69.90 78.18 -83.19
C PHE A 441 70.10 79.69 -83.39
N SER A 442 70.09 80.46 -82.30
CA SER A 442 70.37 81.91 -82.35
C SER A 442 71.83 82.18 -82.70
N ALA A 443 72.79 81.42 -82.15
CA ALA A 443 74.20 81.52 -82.49
C ALA A 443 74.54 81.05 -83.93
N ALA A 444 73.76 80.09 -84.48
CA ALA A 444 73.90 79.65 -85.87
C ALA A 444 73.32 80.67 -86.87
N LEU A 445 72.24 81.38 -86.51
CA LEU A 445 71.67 82.46 -87.31
C LEU A 445 72.53 83.73 -87.32
N ASP A 446 73.28 83.98 -86.24
CA ASP A 446 74.22 85.11 -86.13
C ASP A 446 75.62 84.83 -86.71
N GLY A 447 75.86 83.64 -87.29
CA GLY A 447 77.09 83.31 -88.02
C GLY A 447 78.36 83.21 -87.16
N THR A 448 78.24 82.96 -85.86
CA THR A 448 79.35 82.98 -84.89
C THR A 448 79.88 81.61 -84.47
N LEU A 449 79.33 80.50 -85.00
CA LEU A 449 79.77 79.14 -84.66
C LEU A 449 80.69 78.54 -85.73
N THR A 450 81.86 78.06 -85.28
CA THR A 450 82.85 77.37 -86.13
C THR A 450 82.48 75.89 -86.32
N HIS A 451 82.96 75.28 -87.41
CA HIS A 451 82.63 73.90 -87.80
C HIS A 451 82.94 72.86 -86.70
N ASP A 452 83.97 73.10 -85.89
CA ASP A 452 84.35 72.21 -84.79
C ASP A 452 83.44 72.31 -83.56
N GLN A 453 82.68 73.40 -83.41
CA GLN A 453 81.74 73.60 -82.29
C GLN A 453 80.37 72.96 -82.56
N ILE A 454 80.02 72.74 -83.83
CA ILE A 454 78.76 72.07 -84.23
C ILE A 454 78.83 70.56 -83.93
N ASN A 455 80.00 69.94 -84.05
CA ASN A 455 80.15 68.50 -83.81
C ASN A 455 80.14 68.10 -82.32
N ASN A 456 80.32 69.05 -81.39
CA ASN A 456 80.22 68.79 -79.95
C ASN A 456 78.79 68.96 -79.38
N LEU A 457 77.81 69.38 -80.18
CA LEU A 457 76.42 69.56 -79.75
C LEU A 457 75.56 68.29 -79.85
N PHE A 458 76.09 67.20 -80.41
CA PHE A 458 75.35 65.95 -80.65
C PHE A 458 76.05 64.69 -80.14
N ASN A 459 77.02 64.82 -79.22
CA ASN A 459 77.56 63.70 -78.45
C ASN A 459 77.10 63.75 -77.00
#